data_AF-A0A349CY32-F1
#
_entry.id   AF-A0A349CY32-F1
#
_cell.length_a   1.000
_cell.length_b   1.000
_cell.length_c   1.000
_cell.angle_alpha   90.00
_cell.angle_beta   90.00
_cell.angle_gamma   90.00
#
_symmetry.space_group_name_H-M   'P 1'
#
loop_
_entity.id
_entity.type
_entity.pdbx_description
1 polymer ?
#
loop_
_entity_poly.entity_id
_entity_poly.type
_entity_poly.pdbx_seq_one_letter_code
_entity_poly.pdbx_strand_id
1 'polypeptide(L)' 'PAPDDHIATVTRALRGAIDADAGRAGSVVIYGGSAGPGLLARLDGAADGLFLGRFAHDPDNLLAVIDEAAALADARSAS' A
#
# COMPACT_ATOMS: atom_id res chain seq x y z
N PRO A 1 6.31 9.63 -10.82
CA PRO A 1 5.56 9.16 -9.64
C PRO A 1 4.30 10.02 -9.42
N ALA A 2 3.20 9.45 -8.96
CA ALA A 2 2.03 10.23 -8.55
C ALA A 2 2.27 10.85 -7.16
N PRO A 3 1.69 12.02 -6.83
CA PRO A 3 1.79 12.59 -5.49
C PRO A 3 1.11 11.71 -4.43
N ASP A 4 1.68 11.64 -3.23
CA ASP A 4 1.18 10.79 -2.14
C ASP A 4 -0.30 11.11 -1.78
N ASP A 5 -0.66 12.39 -1.68
CA ASP A 5 -2.04 12.83 -1.42
C ASP A 5 -3.03 12.33 -2.48
N HIS A 6 -2.61 12.30 -3.75
CA HIS A 6 -3.44 11.80 -4.82
C HIS A 6 -3.65 10.29 -4.69
N ILE A 7 -2.59 9.53 -4.40
CA ILE A 7 -2.67 8.09 -4.17
C ILE A 7 -3.60 7.81 -2.99
N ALA A 8 -3.42 8.52 -1.88
CA ALA A 8 -4.19 8.32 -0.66
C ALA A 8 -5.68 8.67 -0.86
N THR A 9 -5.98 9.74 -1.61
CA THR A 9 -7.36 10.12 -1.96
C THR A 9 -8.06 9.02 -2.75
N VAL A 10 -7.41 8.52 -3.80
CA VAL A 10 -8.01 7.50 -4.68
C VAL A 10 -8.18 6.18 -3.95
N THR A 11 -7.16 5.74 -3.21
CA THR A 11 -7.18 4.43 -2.52
C THR A 11 -8.23 4.39 -1.40
N ARG A 12 -8.38 5.48 -0.63
CA ARG A 12 -9.48 5.60 0.36
C ARG A 12 -10.86 5.58 -0.29
N ALA A 13 -11.04 6.28 -1.42
CA ALA A 13 -12.31 6.26 -2.14
C ALA A 13 -12.66 4.86 -2.67
N LEU A 14 -11.66 4.13 -3.20
CA LEU A 14 -11.83 2.74 -3.63
C LEU A 14 -12.17 1.81 -2.47
N ARG A 15 -11.53 2.00 -1.31
CA ARG A 15 -11.83 1.23 -0.09
C ARG A 15 -13.29 1.42 0.33
N GLY A 16 -13.75 2.66 0.41
CA GLY A 16 -15.16 2.95 0.71
C GLY A 16 -16.14 2.35 -0.31
N ALA A 17 -15.79 2.34 -1.60
CA ALA A 17 -16.62 1.72 -2.63
C ALA A 17 -16.68 0.19 -2.51
N ILE A 18 -15.57 -0.46 -2.15
CA ILE A 18 -15.52 -1.91 -1.89
C ILE A 18 -16.31 -2.28 -0.64
N ASP A 19 -16.15 -1.51 0.45
CA ASP A 19 -16.82 -1.79 1.72
C ASP A 19 -18.36 -1.64 1.60
N ALA A 20 -18.83 -0.80 0.67
CA ALA A 20 -20.25 -0.65 0.35
C ALA A 20 -20.82 -1.76 -0.56
N ASP A 21 -19.97 -2.60 -1.17
CA ASP A 21 -20.35 -3.68 -2.08
C ASP A 21 -20.17 -5.06 -1.41
N ALA A 22 -21.28 -5.64 -0.92
CA ALA A 22 -21.26 -6.95 -0.29
C ALA A 22 -20.72 -8.06 -1.21
N GLY A 23 -20.80 -7.91 -2.54
CA GLY A 23 -20.23 -8.84 -3.51
C GLY A 23 -18.70 -8.80 -3.57
N ARG A 24 -18.07 -7.82 -2.92
CA ARG A 24 -16.61 -7.63 -2.85
C ARG A 24 -16.06 -7.74 -1.43
N ALA A 25 -16.87 -8.21 -0.49
CA ALA A 25 -16.43 -8.42 0.90
C ALA A 25 -15.12 -9.22 0.96
N GLY A 26 -14.18 -8.75 1.76
CA GLY A 26 -12.83 -9.34 1.89
C GLY A 26 -11.81 -8.89 0.83
N SER A 27 -12.19 -8.04 -0.13
CA SER A 27 -11.23 -7.43 -1.05
C SER A 27 -10.33 -6.42 -0.34
N VAL A 28 -9.16 -6.17 -0.92
CA VAL A 28 -8.18 -5.18 -0.45
C VAL A 28 -7.77 -4.25 -1.59
N VAL A 29 -7.32 -3.05 -1.24
CA VAL A 29 -6.88 -2.01 -2.18
C VAL A 29 -5.36 -1.88 -2.12
N ILE A 30 -4.67 -2.22 -3.20
CA ILE A 30 -3.23 -2.05 -3.33
C ILE A 30 -2.88 -0.95 -4.35
N TYR A 31 -1.80 -0.22 -4.11
CA TYR A 31 -1.31 0.76 -5.08
C TYR A 31 -0.52 0.09 -6.20
N GLY A 32 -1.01 0.21 -7.44
CA GLY A 32 -0.44 -0.41 -8.63
C GLY A 32 0.60 0.42 -9.40
N GLY A 33 0.89 1.65 -8.95
CA GLY A 33 1.77 2.56 -9.68
C GLY A 33 3.27 2.32 -9.42
N SER A 34 4.10 3.31 -9.72
CA SER A 34 5.55 3.24 -9.46
C SER A 34 5.82 3.36 -7.96
N ALA A 35 5.72 2.23 -7.25
CA ALA A 35 6.05 2.09 -5.85
C ALA A 35 7.56 1.89 -5.64
N GLY A 36 8.07 2.42 -4.53
CA GLY A 36 9.45 2.26 -4.09
C GLY A 36 9.55 2.42 -2.57
N PRO A 37 10.76 2.25 -2.00
CA PRO A 37 10.96 2.31 -0.55
C PRO A 37 10.40 3.57 0.11
N GLY A 38 9.80 3.40 1.28
CA GLY A 38 9.22 4.47 2.09
C GLY A 38 7.81 4.90 1.66
N LEU A 39 7.29 4.42 0.52
CA LEU A 39 5.95 4.82 0.07
C LEU A 39 4.86 4.23 0.98
N LEU A 40 4.99 2.98 1.43
CA LEU A 40 3.95 2.32 2.20
C LEU A 40 3.71 3.05 3.53
N ALA A 41 4.78 3.49 4.20
CA ALA A 41 4.73 4.29 5.40
C ALA A 41 4.11 5.67 5.15
N ARG A 42 4.48 6.36 4.07
CA ARG A 42 3.91 7.68 3.73
C ARG A 42 2.43 7.62 3.37
N LEU A 43 1.95 6.48 2.87
CA LEU A 43 0.51 6.29 2.58
C LEU A 43 -0.32 6.09 3.86
N ASP A 44 0.29 5.80 5.01
CA ASP A 44 -0.36 5.76 6.33
C ASP A 44 -1.70 5.00 6.33
N GLY A 45 -1.65 3.76 5.84
CA GLY A 45 -2.83 2.89 5.76
C GLY A 45 -3.89 3.28 4.72
N ALA A 46 -3.64 4.28 3.87
CA ALA A 46 -4.55 4.62 2.78
C ALA A 46 -4.67 3.49 1.73
N ALA A 47 -3.61 2.69 1.57
CA ALA A 47 -3.61 1.45 0.80
C ALA A 47 -3.23 0.27 1.70
N ASP A 48 -3.81 -0.89 1.43
CA ASP A 48 -3.54 -2.13 2.14
C ASP A 48 -2.21 -2.78 1.72
N GLY A 49 -1.60 -2.30 0.62
CA GLY A 49 -0.32 -2.80 0.14
C GLY A 49 0.14 -2.15 -1.16
N LEU A 50 1.28 -2.62 -1.67
CA LEU A 50 1.91 -2.14 -2.89
C LEU A 50 2.05 -3.28 -3.91
N PHE A 51 1.82 -2.98 -5.17
CA PHE A 51 2.34 -3.78 -6.27
C PHE A 51 3.71 -3.23 -6.68
N LEU A 52 4.73 -4.08 -6.75
CA LEU A 52 6.09 -3.64 -7.05
C LEU A 52 6.42 -3.91 -8.52
N GLY A 53 6.65 -2.83 -9.26
CA GLY A 53 7.15 -2.89 -10.63
C GLY A 53 8.68 -3.04 -10.69
N ARG A 54 9.30 -2.46 -11.73
CA ARG A 54 10.74 -2.60 -12.00
C ARG A 54 11.68 -2.21 -10.85
N PHE A 55 11.24 -1.40 -9.88
CA PHE A 55 12.06 -1.07 -8.70
C PHE A 55 12.44 -2.30 -7.88
N ALA A 56 11.56 -3.30 -7.79
CA ALA A 56 11.84 -4.53 -7.07
C ALA A 56 12.72 -5.53 -7.82
N HIS A 57 13.17 -5.21 -9.04
CA HIS A 57 14.19 -6.02 -9.73
C HIS A 57 15.58 -5.83 -9.12
N ASP A 58 15.77 -4.78 -8.34
CA ASP A 58 16.91 -4.59 -7.46
C ASP A 58 16.60 -5.25 -6.11
N PRO A 59 17.35 -6.28 -5.68
CA PRO A 59 17.14 -6.97 -4.42
C PRO A 59 17.17 -6.06 -3.20
N ASP A 60 18.01 -5.01 -3.20
CA ASP A 60 18.14 -4.11 -2.06
C ASP A 60 16.86 -3.27 -1.90
N ASN A 61 16.26 -2.84 -3.01
CA ASN A 61 14.96 -2.16 -2.99
C ASN A 61 13.83 -3.09 -2.54
N LEU A 62 13.86 -4.36 -2.97
CA LEU A 62 12.86 -5.34 -2.54
C LEU A 62 12.94 -5.59 -1.03
N LEU A 63 14.14 -5.80 -0.49
CA LEU A 63 14.38 -5.98 0.94
C LEU A 63 13.88 -4.76 1.74
N ALA A 64 14.23 -3.55 1.30
CA ALA A 64 13.80 -2.32 1.96
C ALA A 64 12.27 -2.21 2.06
N VAL A 65 11.52 -2.60 1.01
CA VAL A 65 10.06 -2.59 1.03
C VAL A 65 9.48 -3.69 1.92
N ILE A 66 10.11 -4.87 1.96
CA ILE A 66 9.67 -5.96 2.85
C ILE A 66 9.88 -5.57 4.31
N ASP A 67 11.04 -5.02 4.66
CA ASP A 67 11.35 -4.55 6.03
C ASP A 67 10.37 -3.45 6.47
N GLU A 68 10.06 -2.52 5.55
CA GLU A 68 9.05 -1.48 5.78
C GLU A 68 7.66 -2.09 6.05
N ALA A 69 7.22 -3.06 5.24
CA ALA A 69 5.94 -3.72 5.41
C ALA A 69 5.85 -4.52 6.72
N ALA A 70 6.95 -5.19 7.10
CA ALA A 70 7.04 -5.93 8.36
C ALA A 70 6.93 -4.99 9.57
N ALA A 71 7.66 -3.89 9.58
CA ALA A 71 7.60 -2.89 10.66
C ALA A 71 6.18 -2.32 10.84
N LEU A 72 5.47 -2.05 9.75
CA LEU A 72 4.08 -1.58 9.80
C LEU A 72 3.09 -2.66 10.26
N ALA A 73 3.32 -3.93 9.91
CA ALA A 73 2.51 -5.05 10.39
C ALA A 73 2.67 -5.25 11.90
N ASP A 74 3.89 -5.18 12.40
CA ASP A 74 4.19 -5.28 13.84
C ASP A 74 3.54 -4.12 14.61
N ALA A 75 3.67 -2.88 14.10
CA ALA A 75 3.06 -1.70 14.73
C ALA A 75 1.53 -1.82 14.84
N ARG A 76 0.85 -2.38 13.83
CA ARG A 76 -0.60 -2.62 13.85
C ARG A 76 -1.01 -3.72 14.81
N SER A 77 -0.17 -4.75 14.98
CA SER A 77 -0.47 -5.88 15.86
C SER A 77 -0.28 -5.54 17.34
N ALA A 78 0.47 -4.47 17.64
CA ALA A 78 0.69 -3.96 18.99
C ALA A 78 -0.37 -2.97 19.48
N SER A 79 -1.29 -2.54 18.60
CA SER A 79 -2.39 -1.60 18.89
C SER A 79 -3.72 -2.30 19.09
#